data_AF-A0ABD0R9B0-F1
#
_entry.id   AF-A0ABD0R9B0-F1
#
_cell.length_a   1.000
_cell.length_b   1.000
_cell.length_c   1.000
_cell.angle_alpha   90.00
_cell.angle_beta   90.00
_cell.angle_gamma   90.00
#
_symmetry.space_group_name_H-M   'P 1'
#
loop_
_entity.id
_entity.type
_entity.pdbx_description
1 polymer ?
#
loop_
_entity_poly.entity_id
_entity_poly.type
_entity_poly.pdbx_seq_one_letter_code
_entity_poly.pdbx_strand_id
1 'polypeptide(L)' 'IVVHGGTDGFSRMIVYLKAASKNSASVVLKNFIEAVNQFGSPSRVQSDKGQENVDVAHFMVSNRGENRHSHITGRSVHNQ' A
#
# COMPACT_ATOMS: atom_id res chain seq x y z
N ILE A 1 -0.55 -19.45 -1.26
CA ILE A 1 -0.17 -18.34 -2.17
C ILE A 1 -1.03 -17.15 -1.79
N VAL A 2 -0.43 -15.98 -1.61
CA VAL A 2 -1.12 -14.72 -1.26
C VAL A 2 -0.96 -13.75 -2.42
N VAL A 3 -2.03 -13.07 -2.80
CA VAL A 3 -2.01 -12.08 -3.88
C VAL A 3 -2.01 -10.69 -3.26
N HIS A 4 -0.97 -9.92 -3.55
CA HIS A 4 -0.82 -8.53 -3.13
C HIS A 4 -1.26 -7.63 -4.27
N GLY A 5 -2.19 -6.72 -3.98
CA GLY A 5 -2.72 -5.79 -4.97
C GLY A 5 -2.71 -4.36 -4.45
N GLY A 6 -2.54 -3.41 -5.37
CA GLY A 6 -2.76 -2.00 -5.12
C GLY A 6 -3.53 -1.39 -6.29
N THR A 7 -4.46 -0.50 -5.97
CA THR A 7 -5.28 0.22 -6.96
C THR A 7 -5.18 1.71 -6.74
N ASP A 8 -5.11 2.48 -7.82
CA ASP A 8 -5.28 3.93 -7.75
C ASP A 8 -6.73 4.27 -7.39
N GLY A 9 -6.92 5.12 -6.39
CA GLY A 9 -8.23 5.45 -5.85
C GLY A 9 -9.10 6.30 -6.78
N PHE A 10 -8.50 7.03 -7.72
CA PHE A 10 -9.23 7.87 -8.67
C PHE A 10 -9.59 7.11 -9.94
N SER A 11 -8.58 6.59 -10.64
CA SER A 11 -8.74 5.93 -11.94
C SER A 11 -9.18 4.47 -11.86
N ARG A 12 -9.10 3.85 -10.67
CA ARG A 12 -9.29 2.41 -10.45
C ARG A 12 -8.27 1.54 -11.19
N MET A 13 -7.19 2.13 -11.71
CA MET A 13 -6.10 1.41 -12.35
C MET A 13 -5.38 0.53 -11.32
N ILE A 14 -5.12 -0.73 -11.68
CA ILE A 14 -4.31 -1.65 -10.88
C ILE A 14 -2.84 -1.23 -11.00
N VAL A 15 -2.26 -0.69 -9.92
CA VAL A 15 -0.86 -0.24 -9.91
C VAL A 15 0.12 -1.39 -9.66
N TYR A 16 -0.33 -2.47 -9.02
CA TYR A 16 0.37 -3.75 -9.01
C TYR A 16 -0.59 -4.88 -8.63
N LEU A 17 -0.31 -6.09 -9.12
CA LEU A 17 -0.96 -7.33 -8.71
C LEU A 17 0.04 -8.48 -8.79
N LYS A 18 0.47 -9.03 -7.65
CA LYS A 18 1.56 -10.00 -7.58
C LYS A 18 1.27 -11.13 -6.61
N ALA A 19 1.56 -12.35 -7.04
CA ALA A 19 1.50 -13.54 -6.20
C ALA A 19 2.80 -13.71 -5.40
N ALA A 20 2.67 -14.02 -4.11
CA ALA A 20 3.78 -14.30 -3.21
C ALA A 20 3.52 -15.57 -2.38
N SER A 21 4.59 -16.21 -1.93
CA SER A 21 4.52 -17.36 -1.03
C SER A 21 4.33 -16.96 0.44
N LYS A 22 4.59 -15.70 0.79
CA LYS A 22 4.51 -15.16 2.16
C LYS A 22 3.69 -13.88 2.20
N ASN A 23 2.96 -13.68 3.29
CA ASN A 23 2.32 -12.41 3.65
C ASN A 23 3.22 -11.66 4.64
N SER A 24 4.25 -10.96 4.15
CA SER A 24 5.19 -10.24 5.00
C SER A 24 5.32 -8.78 4.57
N ALA A 25 5.56 -7.90 5.55
CA ALA A 25 5.63 -6.46 5.33
C ALA A 25 6.69 -6.05 4.28
N SER A 26 7.84 -6.72 4.31
CA SER A 26 8.91 -6.52 3.33
C SER A 26 8.50 -6.82 1.89
N VAL A 27 7.65 -7.83 1.67
CA VAL A 27 7.18 -8.20 0.33
C VAL A 27 6.16 -7.19 -0.17
N VAL A 28 5.23 -6.77 0.70
CA VAL A 28 4.24 -5.73 0.37
C VAL A 28 4.95 -4.41 0.06
N LEU A 29 5.90 -3.98 0.91
CA LEU A 29 6.69 -2.77 0.69
C LEU A 29 7.47 -2.81 -0.62
N LYS A 30 8.13 -3.93 -0.94
CA LYS A 30 8.84 -4.08 -2.21
C LYS A 30 7.92 -3.83 -3.41
N ASN A 31 6.76 -4.49 -3.42
CA ASN A 31 5.78 -4.32 -4.50
C ASN A 31 5.25 -2.88 -4.57
N PHE A 32 5.02 -2.26 -3.42
CA PHE A 32 4.59 -0.87 -3.31
C PHE A 32 5.63 0.12 -3.86
N ILE A 33 6.92 -0.03 -3.50
CA ILE A 33 8.00 0.83 -3.99
C ILE A 33 8.17 0.71 -5.51
N GLU A 34 8.06 -0.50 -6.06
CA GLU A 34 8.10 -0.69 -7.51
C GLU A 34 6.97 0.08 -8.20
N ALA A 35 5.75 0.05 -7.65
CA ALA A 35 4.64 0.84 -8.16
C ALA A 35 4.86 2.36 -7.99
N VAL A 36 5.42 2.80 -6.86
CA VAL A 36 5.78 4.21 -6.62
C VAL A 36 6.82 4.70 -7.63
N ASN A 37 7.81 3.87 -7.97
CA ASN A 37 8.82 4.23 -8.96
C ASN A 37 8.23 4.33 -10.38
N GLN A 38 7.19 3.55 -10.68
CA GLN A 38 6.55 3.54 -11.99
C GLN A 38 5.48 4.64 -12.16
N PHE A 39 4.65 4.86 -11.14
CA PHE A 39 3.46 5.72 -11.20
C PHE A 39 3.59 7.01 -10.36
N GLY A 40 4.69 7.14 -9.60
CA GLY A 40 4.89 8.21 -8.65
C GLY A 40 4.36 7.87 -7.25
N SER A 41 4.79 8.65 -6.25
CA SER A 41 4.34 8.45 -4.87
C SER A 41 2.89 8.90 -4.72
N PRO A 42 2.00 8.11 -4.08
CA PRO A 42 0.63 8.53 -3.81
C PRO A 42 0.58 9.59 -2.71
N SER A 43 -0.52 10.35 -2.67
CA SER A 43 -0.76 11.35 -1.61
C SER A 43 -1.19 10.69 -0.29
N ARG A 44 -1.99 9.61 -0.40
CA ARG A 44 -2.47 8.78 0.71
C ARG A 44 -2.55 7.33 0.26
N VAL A 45 -2.33 6.40 1.19
CA VAL A 45 -2.56 4.96 1.00
C VAL A 45 -3.62 4.52 1.99
N GLN A 46 -4.56 3.69 1.53
CA GLN A 46 -5.53 3.03 2.40
C GLN A 46 -5.25 1.53 2.40
N SER A 47 -5.08 0.95 3.59
CA SER A 47 -4.88 -0.49 3.76
C SER A 47 -5.87 -1.06 4.77
N ASP A 48 -6.00 -2.38 4.79
CA ASP A 48 -6.60 -3.07 5.90
C ASP A 48 -5.67 -3.10 7.13
N LYS A 49 -6.25 -3.44 8.28
CA LYS A 49 -5.50 -3.65 9.52
C LYS A 49 -4.73 -4.96 9.41
N GLY A 50 -3.47 -4.87 8.98
CA GLY A 50 -2.58 -6.02 8.80
C GLY A 50 -1.12 -5.67 9.09
N GLN A 51 -0.39 -6.61 9.70
CA GLN A 51 1.05 -6.45 9.97
C GLN A 51 1.86 -6.38 8.67
N GLU A 52 1.36 -6.96 7.59
CA GLU A 52 1.93 -6.88 6.24
C GLU A 52 1.95 -5.46 5.66
N ASN A 53 1.16 -4.52 6.20
CA ASN A 53 1.10 -3.14 5.70
C ASN A 53 1.97 -2.18 6.51
N VAL A 54 2.58 -2.65 7.62
CA VAL A 54 3.31 -1.79 8.57
C VAL A 54 4.47 -1.06 7.88
N ASP A 55 5.23 -1.75 7.03
CA ASP A 55 6.36 -1.14 6.32
C ASP A 55 5.89 -0.08 5.30
N VAL A 56 4.72 -0.27 4.66
CA VAL A 56 4.12 0.73 3.78
C VAL A 56 3.66 1.95 4.58
N ALA A 57 3.07 1.74 5.76
CA ALA A 57 2.68 2.83 6.65
C ALA A 57 3.89 3.67 7.07
N HIS A 58 4.98 3.02 7.50
CA HIS A 58 6.23 3.70 7.84
C HIS A 58 6.80 4.47 6.65
N PHE A 59 6.91 3.84 5.48
CA PHE A 59 7.37 4.50 4.27
C PHE A 59 6.54 5.75 3.95
N MET A 60 5.21 5.66 4.01
CA MET A 60 4.33 6.80 3.71
C MET A 60 4.47 7.93 4.71
N VAL A 61 4.63 7.63 6.01
CA VAL A 61 4.86 8.66 7.03
C VAL A 61 6.24 9.31 6.85
N SER A 62 7.29 8.53 6.62
CA SER A 62 8.65 9.05 6.39
C SER A 62 8.75 9.91 5.14
N ASN A 63 8.11 9.50 4.03
CA ASN A 63 8.22 10.21 2.75
C ASN A 63 7.26 11.40 2.62
N ARG A 64 6.11 11.40 3.32
CA ARG A 64 5.10 12.47 3.22
C ARG A 64 5.03 13.37 4.44
N GLY A 65 5.70 13.01 5.53
CA GLY A 65 5.68 13.72 6.80
C GLY A 65 4.62 13.19 7.77
N GLU A 66 4.89 13.40 9.06
CA GLU A 66 4.01 13.06 10.17
C GLU A 66 2.72 13.88 10.18
N ASN A 67 1.69 13.40 10.89
CA ASN A 67 0.41 14.09 11.11
C ASN A 67 -0.39 14.44 9.84
N ARG A 68 0.02 13.96 8.66
CA ARG A 68 -0.65 14.24 7.37
C ARG A 68 -1.76 13.25 7.00
N HIS A 69 -1.97 12.22 7.82
CA HIS A 69 -2.86 11.10 7.51
C HIS A 69 -2.50 10.43 6.17
N SER A 70 -1.19 10.23 5.94
CA SER A 70 -0.63 9.67 4.70
C SER A 70 -0.89 8.16 4.54
N HIS A 71 -1.11 7.46 5.65
CA HIS A 71 -1.56 6.08 5.67
C HIS A 71 -2.85 5.98 6.48
N ILE A 72 -3.90 5.45 5.88
CA ILE A 72 -5.22 5.28 6.48
C ILE A 72 -5.45 3.78 6.63
N THR A 73 -5.77 3.34 7.84
CA THR A 73 -6.07 1.93 8.08
C THR A 73 -7.55 1.76 8.38
N GLY A 74 -8.25 0.93 7.59
CA GLY A 74 -9.68 0.69 7.70
C GLY A 74 -10.04 -0.79 7.64
N ARG A 75 -11.29 -1.16 7.91
CA ARG A 75 -11.76 -2.51 7.55
C ARG A 75 -11.98 -2.54 6.04
N SER A 76 -11.63 -3.66 5.39
CA SER A 76 -11.76 -3.84 3.94
C SER A 76 -13.19 -3.60 3.40
N VAL A 77 -14.23 -3.63 4.24
CA VAL A 77 -15.62 -3.30 3.86
C VAL A 77 -15.82 -1.83 3.47
N HIS A 78 -14.87 -0.95 3.82
CA HIS A 78 -14.87 0.47 3.44
C HIS A 78 -13.79 0.82 2.41
N ASN A 79 -13.11 -0.18 1.84
CA ASN A 79 -12.12 -0.01 0.77
C ASN A 79 -12.78 -0.25 -0.61
N GLN A 80 -14.00 0.29 -0.82
CA GLN A 80 -14.72 0.21 -2.09
C GLN A 80 -14.38 1.39 -3.01
#